data_AF-A0A8C7YCY9-F1
#
_entry.id   AF-A0A8C7YCY9-F1
#
_cell.length_a   1.000
_cell.length_b   1.000
_cell.length_c   1.000
_cell.angle_alpha   90.00
_cell.angle_beta   90.00
_cell.angle_gamma   90.00
#
_symmetry.space_group_name_H-M   'P 1'
#
loop_
_entity.id
_entity.type
_entity.pdbx_description
1 polymer ?
#
loop_
_entity_poly.entity_id
_entity_poly.type
_entity_poly.pdbx_seq_one_letter_code
_entity_poly.pdbx_strand_id
1 'polypeptide(L)' 'MLKNTNSLRTRRDTCNFDKEFTKMPTDLTPTDKLVIMNLDQDEFLGFSYTNPEYVAPAI' A
#
# COMPACT_ATOMS: atom_id res chain seq x y z
N MET A 1 -36.50 -3.30 -1.64
CA MET A 1 -35.22 -3.80 -1.08
C MET A 1 -34.11 -2.82 -1.49
N LEU A 2 -33.99 -1.67 -0.81
CA LEU A 2 -32.79 -0.83 -0.95
C LEU A 2 -31.76 -1.34 0.06
N LYS A 3 -30.74 -2.07 -0.40
CA LYS A 3 -29.54 -2.27 0.42
C LYS A 3 -28.78 -0.96 0.39
N ASN A 4 -28.77 -0.24 1.51
CA ASN A 4 -28.03 1.00 1.71
C ASN A 4 -26.53 0.74 1.46
N THR A 5 -26.05 1.11 0.29
CA THR A 5 -24.66 0.98 -0.13
C THR A 5 -23.87 2.19 0.34
N ASN A 6 -23.50 2.27 1.61
CA ASN A 6 -22.41 3.12 2.12
C ASN A 6 -22.31 3.01 3.65
N SER A 7 -21.22 2.44 4.17
CA SER A 7 -20.42 3.13 5.20
C SER A 7 -19.16 2.31 5.49
N LEU A 8 -18.00 2.84 5.10
CA LEU A 8 -16.79 2.60 5.88
C LEU A 8 -17.10 3.11 7.29
N ARG A 9 -17.17 2.20 8.26
CA ARG A 9 -17.66 2.54 9.61
C ARG A 9 -16.65 3.42 10.36
N THR A 10 -15.37 3.22 10.07
CA THR A 10 -14.25 3.98 10.63
C THR A 10 -13.12 4.08 9.60
N ARG A 11 -12.14 4.97 9.84
CA ARG A 11 -10.93 5.07 8.99
C ARG A 11 -10.09 3.78 8.92
N ARG A 12 -10.32 2.82 9.83
CA ARG A 12 -9.60 1.54 9.90
C ARG A 12 -10.49 0.34 9.58
N ASP A 13 -11.66 0.57 8.98
CA ASP A 13 -12.58 -0.51 8.64
C ASP A 13 -11.99 -1.39 7.52
N THR A 14 -11.82 -2.67 7.81
CA THR A 14 -11.26 -3.64 6.87
C THR A 14 -12.29 -4.66 6.38
N CYS A 15 -13.59 -4.42 6.56
CA CYS A 15 -14.63 -5.42 6.28
C CYS A 15 -14.73 -5.91 4.83
N ASN A 16 -14.15 -5.17 3.88
CA ASN A 16 -14.08 -5.54 2.45
C ASN A 16 -12.78 -6.26 2.07
N PHE A 17 -11.89 -6.52 3.03
CA PHE A 17 -10.63 -7.23 2.82
C PHE A 17 -10.68 -8.62 3.45
N ASP A 18 -9.91 -9.57 2.90
CA ASP A 18 -9.76 -10.87 3.53
C ASP A 18 -9.08 -10.72 4.90
N LYS A 19 -9.62 -11.43 5.89
CA LYS A 19 -9.11 -11.39 7.27
C LYS A 19 -7.71 -11.96 7.36
N GLU A 20 -7.31 -12.87 6.47
CA GLU A 20 -5.96 -13.41 6.44
C GLU A 20 -4.93 -12.28 6.31
N PHE A 21 -5.10 -11.40 5.32
CA PHE A 21 -4.20 -10.25 5.13
C PHE A 21 -4.25 -9.25 6.29
N THR A 22 -5.43 -8.95 6.82
CA THR A 22 -5.57 -7.93 7.90
C THR A 22 -5.02 -8.39 9.26
N LYS A 23 -4.76 -9.68 9.41
CA LYS A 23 -4.16 -10.28 10.62
C LYS A 23 -2.65 -10.46 10.49
N MET A 24 -2.10 -10.39 9.28
CA MET A 24 -0.67 -10.47 9.07
C MET A 24 0.04 -9.26 9.69
N PRO A 25 1.29 -9.41 10.16
CA PRO A 25 2.12 -8.28 10.55
C PRO A 25 2.29 -7.29 9.39
N THR A 26 2.33 -6.00 9.71
CA THR A 26 2.56 -4.93 8.74
C THR A 26 4.06 -4.71 8.53
N ASP A 27 4.76 -5.78 8.16
CA ASP A 27 6.21 -5.81 8.04
C ASP A 27 6.64 -6.14 6.61
N LEU A 28 7.79 -5.59 6.20
CA LEU A 28 8.42 -5.97 4.95
C LEU A 28 9.19 -7.28 5.11
N THR A 29 9.08 -8.16 4.13
CA THR A 29 9.92 -9.36 4.08
C THR A 29 11.40 -8.94 4.00
N PRO A 30 12.29 -9.49 4.86
CA PRO A 30 13.71 -9.21 4.77
C PRO A 30 14.27 -9.57 3.40
N THR A 31 15.08 -8.68 2.82
CA THR A 31 15.71 -8.89 1.52
C THR A 31 17.06 -9.58 1.65
N ASP A 32 17.38 -10.49 0.73
CA ASP A 32 18.73 -11.06 0.60
C ASP A 32 19.65 -10.05 -0.14
N LYS A 33 20.77 -9.69 0.48
CA LYS A 33 21.73 -8.73 -0.07
C LYS A 33 22.32 -9.18 -1.41
N LEU A 34 22.56 -10.47 -1.59
CA LEU A 34 23.09 -11.00 -2.85
C LEU A 34 22.07 -10.91 -3.97
N VAL A 35 20.78 -11.10 -3.66
CA VAL A 35 19.71 -10.87 -4.64
C VAL A 35 19.70 -9.40 -5.06
N ILE A 36 19.69 -8.48 -4.11
CA ILE A 36 19.67 -7.04 -4.40
C ILE A 36 20.88 -6.59 -5.20
N MET A 37 22.09 -7.06 -4.87
CA MET A 37 23.33 -6.70 -5.57
C MET A 37 23.40 -7.21 -7.02
N ASN A 38 22.63 -8.26 -7.36
CA ASN A 38 22.60 -8.83 -8.71
C ASN A 38 21.47 -8.27 -9.58
N LEU A 39 20.65 -7.35 -9.06
CA LEU A 39 19.62 -6.67 -9.85
C LEU A 39 20.25 -5.56 -10.69
N ASP A 40 19.89 -5.49 -11.96
CA ASP A 40 20.17 -4.32 -12.79
C ASP A 40 19.37 -3.12 -12.28
N GLN A 41 20.06 -2.11 -11.78
CA GLN A 41 19.43 -0.91 -11.22
C GLN A 41 18.94 0.04 -12.31
N ASP A 42 19.50 -0.05 -13.53
CA ASP A 42 19.14 0.86 -14.61
C ASP A 42 17.72 0.58 -15.13
N GLU A 43 17.19 -0.63 -14.91
CA GLU A 43 15.79 -0.98 -15.20
C GLU A 43 14.77 -0.13 -14.41
N PHE A 44 15.20 0.48 -13.30
CA PHE A 44 14.34 1.32 -12.44
C PHE A 44 14.53 2.83 -12.69
N LEU A 45 15.31 3.22 -13.72
CA LEU A 45 15.45 4.63 -14.09
C LEU A 45 14.09 5.21 -14.51
N GLY A 46 13.77 6.39 -13.96
CA GLY A 46 12.48 7.05 -14.20
C GLY A 46 11.31 6.49 -13.37
N PHE A 47 11.53 5.54 -12.45
CA PHE A 47 10.48 5.00 -11.59
C PHE A 47 9.93 6.01 -10.59
N SER A 48 10.75 6.96 -10.13
CA SER A 48 10.34 7.95 -9.13
C SER A 48 9.26 8.90 -9.68
N TYR A 49 8.09 8.90 -9.05
CA TYR A 49 6.98 9.81 -9.34
C TYR A 49 6.41 10.37 -8.03
N THR A 50 6.03 11.64 -8.04
CA THR A 50 5.23 12.26 -6.98
C THR A 50 4.10 13.03 -7.66
N ASN A 51 2.87 12.88 -7.16
CA ASN A 51 1.72 13.58 -7.72
C ASN A 51 1.85 15.10 -7.47
N PRO A 52 2.01 15.94 -8.51
CA PRO A 52 2.16 17.39 -8.35
C PRO A 52 0.89 18.07 -7.83
N GLU A 53 -0.27 17.45 -7.99
CA GLU A 53 -1.57 17.97 -7.53
C GLU A 53 -1.89 17.56 -6.08
N TYR A 54 -1.00 16.84 -5.41
CA TYR A 54 -1.24 16.40 -4.04
C TYR A 54 -1.10 17.57 -3.05
N VAL A 55 -2.23 18.01 -2.49
CA VAL A 55 -2.28 18.96 -1.37
C VAL A 55 -2.39 18.17 -0.07
N ALA A 56 -1.30 18.15 0.71
CA ALA A 56 -1.30 17.51 2.02
C ALA A 56 -2.36 18.17 2.94
N PRO A 57 -3.10 17.39 3.75
CA PRO A 57 -4.01 17.96 4.73
C PRO A 57 -3.25 18.91 5.67
N ALA A 58 -3.78 20.11 5.89
CA ALA A 58 -3.27 21.00 6.93
C ALA A 58 -3.39 20.30 8.29
N ILE A 59 -2.34 20.39 9.10
CA ILE A 59 -2.27 19.83 10.47
C ILE A 59 -3.21 20.59 11.39
#